data_AF-U2W9P7-F1
#
_entry.id   AF-U2W9P7-F1
#
_cell.length_a   1.000
_cell.length_b   1.000
_cell.length_c   1.000
_cell.angle_alpha   90.00
_cell.angle_beta   90.00
_cell.angle_gamma   90.00
#
_symmetry.space_group_name_H-M   'P 1'
#
loop_
_entity.id
_entity.type
_entity.pdbx_description
1 polymer ?
#
loop_
_entity_poly.entity_id
_entity_poly.type
_entity_poly.pdbx_seq_one_letter_code
_entity_poly.pdbx_strand_id
1 'polypeptide(L)'
;MDSGLSAGGFYGMRVRGIRLAGFCVLAGALSLSACKPTYQTKLESPALTTAPESKEIRLDFDQIHSDVVDALNDDGYDFVKDLDLSGDNEKKEFLIRIEIMENVSEEALDLFLSELMKAVGNAARTQDFRYSEPDNENFGGVFEKYGVRIVIRQSGSADREIEVKAGESFPFSPSN
;
A
#
# COMPACT_ATOMS: atom_id res chain seq x y z
N MET A 1 -27.08 46.32 -44.53
CA MET A 1 -27.76 46.45 -43.23
C MET A 1 -26.80 45.88 -42.20
N ASP A 2 -25.70 46.58 -42.00
CA ASP A 2 -25.53 47.66 -41.00
C ASP A 2 -25.24 47.04 -39.62
N SER A 3 -23.98 47.15 -39.15
CA SER A 3 -23.50 48.28 -38.32
C SER A 3 -24.12 48.19 -36.92
N GLY A 4 -23.39 48.14 -35.80
CA GLY A 4 -22.00 48.43 -35.53
C GLY A 4 -21.79 48.61 -34.01
N LEU A 5 -20.53 48.75 -33.63
CA LEU A 5 -19.96 49.56 -32.54
C LEU A 5 -20.44 49.35 -31.08
N SER A 6 -19.55 49.03 -30.12
CA SER A 6 -18.36 49.77 -29.61
C SER A 6 -18.68 50.73 -28.45
N ALA A 7 -18.03 50.45 -27.32
CA ALA A 7 -17.46 51.34 -26.31
C ALA A 7 -18.31 52.43 -25.63
N GLY A 8 -18.31 52.37 -24.29
CA GLY A 8 -18.55 53.49 -23.37
C GLY A 8 -18.49 52.96 -21.93
N GLY A 9 -17.83 53.56 -20.95
CA GLY A 9 -17.15 54.84 -20.90
C GLY A 9 -16.39 54.97 -19.57
N PHE A 10 -15.31 55.73 -19.65
CA PHE A 10 -14.35 56.05 -18.61
C PHE A 10 -14.81 57.23 -17.72
N TYR A 11 -14.12 57.35 -16.57
CA TYR A 11 -13.87 58.55 -15.76
C TYR A 11 -15.05 59.26 -15.06
N GLY A 12 -15.09 59.08 -13.74
CA GLY A 12 -15.70 60.02 -12.79
C GLY A 12 -14.65 60.54 -11.81
N MET A 13 -13.86 61.53 -12.21
CA MET A 13 -13.02 62.33 -11.31
C MET A 13 -13.75 63.64 -11.02
N ARG A 14 -14.09 63.89 -9.76
CA ARG A 14 -14.49 65.24 -9.29
C ARG A 14 -13.71 65.60 -8.04
N VAL A 15 -12.85 66.59 -8.22
CA VAL A 15 -12.04 67.28 -7.21
C VAL A 15 -12.78 68.53 -6.76
N ARG A 16 -12.82 68.79 -5.45
CA ARG A 16 -12.85 70.09 -4.72
C ARG A 16 -13.44 69.83 -3.32
N GLY A 17 -12.87 70.29 -2.21
CA GLY A 17 -11.86 71.31 -2.02
C GLY A 17 -11.30 71.30 -0.59
N ILE A 18 -10.26 72.10 -0.47
CA ILE A 18 -9.29 72.25 0.62
C ILE A 18 -9.90 72.95 1.84
N ARG A 19 -9.63 72.44 3.05
CA ARG A 19 -9.38 73.28 4.22
C ARG A 19 -8.15 72.77 4.97
N LEU A 20 -7.14 73.62 4.93
CA LEU A 20 -5.85 73.55 5.59
C LEU A 20 -6.02 74.07 7.02
N ALA A 21 -5.72 73.25 8.02
CA ALA A 21 -5.37 73.62 9.39
C ALA A 21 -4.95 72.32 10.09
N GLY A 22 -3.81 72.15 10.72
CA GLY A 22 -2.68 73.00 11.03
C GLY A 22 -1.68 72.09 11.75
N PHE A 23 -0.40 72.44 11.64
CA PHE A 23 0.65 72.24 12.65
C PHE A 23 0.31 71.35 13.86
N CYS A 24 1.02 70.23 14.04
CA CYS A 24 1.93 70.04 15.18
C CYS A 24 2.42 68.58 15.27
N VAL A 25 3.74 68.47 15.27
CA VAL A 25 4.55 67.39 15.84
C VAL A 25 3.98 66.95 17.19
N LEU A 26 3.92 65.63 17.45
CA LEU A 26 4.39 65.01 18.69
C LEU A 26 4.23 63.48 18.66
N ALA A 27 5.34 62.82 19.00
CA ALA A 27 5.44 61.40 19.24
C ALA A 27 4.49 60.95 20.36
N GLY A 28 3.81 59.82 20.14
CA GLY A 28 2.98 59.15 21.12
C GLY A 28 3.19 57.64 21.00
N ALA A 29 4.27 57.15 21.59
CA ALA A 29 4.43 55.73 21.89
C ALA A 29 3.40 55.35 22.96
N LEU A 30 2.42 54.53 22.60
CA LEU A 30 1.51 53.89 23.55
C LEU A 30 1.47 52.38 23.25
N SER A 31 2.41 51.70 23.90
CA SER A 31 2.22 50.44 24.62
C SER A 31 1.01 49.59 24.20
N LEU A 32 1.23 48.63 23.30
CA LEU A 32 0.33 47.49 23.16
C LEU A 32 0.43 46.64 24.43
N SER A 33 -0.42 46.91 25.41
CA SER A 33 -0.72 45.97 26.49
C SER A 33 -1.51 44.79 25.91
N ALA A 34 -0.80 43.89 25.24
CA ALA A 34 -1.32 42.56 24.95
C ALA A 34 -1.41 41.78 26.26
N CYS A 35 -2.55 41.88 26.94
CA CYS A 35 -2.95 40.89 27.92
C CYS A 35 -3.00 39.53 27.21
N LYS A 36 -1.95 38.73 27.37
CA LYS A 36 -1.98 37.32 26.96
C LYS A 36 -2.95 36.60 27.89
N PRO A 37 -4.03 35.97 27.42
CA PRO A 37 -4.75 35.02 28.24
C PRO A 37 -3.81 33.83 28.50
N THR A 38 -3.37 33.70 29.75
CA THR A 38 -2.64 32.53 30.21
C THR A 38 -3.65 31.37 30.27
N TYR A 39 -3.71 30.57 29.21
CA TYR A 39 -4.38 29.27 29.24
C TYR A 39 -3.53 28.33 30.10
N GLN A 40 -3.91 28.18 31.37
CA GLN A 40 -3.47 27.07 32.21
C GLN A 40 -4.30 25.85 31.80
N THR A 41 -3.98 25.23 30.66
CA THR A 41 -4.40 23.84 30.47
C THR A 41 -3.45 23.00 31.30
N LYS A 42 -3.95 22.49 32.43
CA LYS A 42 -3.33 21.37 33.14
C LYS A 42 -3.06 20.29 32.09
N LEU A 43 -1.80 20.13 31.68
CA LEU A 43 -1.35 19.04 30.82
C LEU A 43 -1.49 17.78 31.65
N GLU A 44 -2.69 17.21 31.68
CA GLU A 44 -2.87 15.84 32.10
C GLU A 44 -2.06 15.02 31.10
N SER A 45 -0.96 14.44 31.59
CA SER A 45 -0.10 13.59 30.77
C SER A 45 -1.01 12.60 30.05
N PRO A 46 -0.94 12.48 28.72
CA PRO A 46 -1.80 11.54 28.01
C PRO A 46 -1.60 10.19 28.66
N ALA A 47 -2.69 9.61 29.18
CA ALA A 47 -2.66 8.26 29.70
C ALA A 47 -2.14 7.40 28.56
N LEU A 48 -0.90 6.91 28.69
CA LEU A 48 -0.34 5.92 27.79
C LEU A 48 -1.27 4.72 27.91
N THR A 49 -2.24 4.63 27.00
CA THR A 49 -3.03 3.43 26.83
C THR A 49 -2.02 2.34 26.54
N THR A 50 -1.97 1.33 27.40
CA THR A 50 -1.21 0.11 27.15
C THR A 50 -1.51 -0.32 25.73
N ALA A 51 -0.46 -0.51 24.91
CA ALA A 51 -0.63 -0.90 23.52
C ALA A 51 -1.60 -2.10 23.48
N PRO A 52 -2.64 -2.07 22.61
CA PRO A 52 -3.60 -3.15 22.57
C PRO A 52 -2.86 -4.47 22.36
N GLU A 53 -3.31 -5.52 23.06
CA GLU A 53 -2.81 -6.88 22.92
C GLU A 53 -2.58 -7.19 21.44
N SER A 54 -1.45 -7.81 21.12
CA SER A 54 -1.03 -8.10 19.75
C SER A 54 -2.16 -8.81 19.02
N LYS A 55 -2.91 -8.08 18.21
CA LYS A 55 -4.04 -8.63 17.45
C LYS A 55 -3.48 -9.74 16.57
N GLU A 56 -4.12 -10.91 16.66
CA GLU A 56 -3.78 -12.05 15.84
C GLU A 56 -3.83 -11.65 14.36
N ILE A 57 -2.79 -11.99 13.62
CA ILE A 57 -2.72 -11.72 12.18
C ILE A 57 -3.61 -12.74 11.48
N ARG A 58 -4.72 -12.28 10.93
CA ARG A 58 -5.62 -13.07 10.08
C ARG A 58 -5.53 -12.52 8.67
N LEU A 59 -5.17 -13.39 7.73
CA LEU A 59 -5.06 -13.07 6.32
C LEU A 59 -6.41 -13.27 5.62
N ASP A 60 -6.72 -12.38 4.71
CA ASP A 60 -7.82 -12.55 3.75
C ASP A 60 -7.25 -13.23 2.50
N PHE A 61 -7.42 -14.55 2.42
CA PHE A 61 -6.85 -15.35 1.33
C PHE A 61 -7.53 -15.09 -0.01
N ASP A 62 -8.80 -14.69 -0.03
CA ASP A 62 -9.51 -14.36 -1.26
C ASP A 62 -8.94 -13.09 -1.88
N GLN A 63 -8.61 -12.09 -1.04
CA GLN A 63 -7.88 -10.90 -1.49
C GLN A 63 -6.46 -11.24 -1.94
N ILE A 64 -5.72 -12.08 -1.20
CA ILE A 64 -4.37 -12.51 -1.62
C ILE A 64 -4.44 -13.22 -2.98
N HIS A 65 -5.42 -14.08 -3.19
CA HIS A 65 -5.60 -14.77 -4.45
C HIS A 65 -5.80 -13.78 -5.60
N SER A 66 -6.72 -12.82 -5.45
CA SER A 66 -6.95 -11.78 -6.48
C SER A 66 -5.68 -10.97 -6.76
N ASP A 67 -5.00 -10.49 -5.71
CA ASP A 67 -3.79 -9.67 -5.85
C ASP A 67 -2.65 -10.44 -6.55
N VAL A 68 -2.51 -11.74 -6.26
CA VAL A 68 -1.49 -12.60 -6.85
C VAL A 68 -1.80 -12.94 -8.31
N VAL A 69 -3.06 -13.25 -8.62
CA VAL A 69 -3.48 -13.48 -10.01
C VAL A 69 -3.27 -12.22 -10.83
N ASP A 70 -3.66 -11.05 -10.32
CA ASP A 70 -3.47 -9.77 -10.99
C ASP A 70 -1.98 -9.45 -11.21
N ALA A 71 -1.12 -9.76 -10.23
CA ALA A 71 0.33 -9.55 -10.36
C ALA A 71 0.95 -10.42 -11.46
N LEU A 72 0.59 -11.71 -11.52
CA LEU A 72 1.20 -12.68 -12.43
C LEU A 72 0.61 -12.67 -13.85
N ASN A 73 -0.57 -12.07 -14.04
CA ASN A 73 -1.24 -12.06 -15.34
C ASN A 73 -0.46 -11.26 -16.40
N ASP A 74 0.39 -10.32 -15.97
CA ASP A 74 1.22 -9.50 -16.87
C ASP A 74 2.60 -10.13 -17.19
N ASP A 75 2.98 -11.23 -16.50
CA ASP A 75 4.37 -11.75 -16.49
C ASP A 75 4.68 -12.82 -17.56
N GLY A 76 3.75 -13.12 -18.47
CA GLY A 76 4.02 -13.97 -19.65
C GLY A 76 4.03 -15.48 -19.38
N TYR A 77 3.35 -15.93 -18.33
CA TYR A 77 3.22 -17.34 -17.95
C TYR A 77 2.10 -18.09 -18.69
N ASP A 78 2.10 -18.05 -20.03
CA ASP A 78 1.07 -18.68 -20.88
C ASP A 78 0.91 -20.21 -20.65
N PHE A 79 1.89 -20.85 -20.01
CA PHE A 79 1.83 -22.26 -19.67
C PHE A 79 1.03 -22.59 -18.41
N VAL A 80 0.64 -21.59 -17.62
CA VAL A 80 -0.23 -21.75 -16.46
C VAL A 80 -1.67 -21.62 -16.93
N LYS A 81 -2.44 -22.71 -16.80
CA LYS A 81 -3.85 -22.76 -17.21
C LYS A 81 -4.80 -22.29 -16.10
N ASP A 82 -4.45 -22.63 -14.87
CA ASP A 82 -5.25 -22.35 -13.69
C ASP A 82 -4.32 -22.16 -12.49
N LEU A 83 -4.63 -21.18 -11.66
CA LEU A 83 -3.96 -20.90 -10.40
C LEU A 83 -5.05 -20.63 -9.37
N ASP A 84 -5.14 -21.47 -8.36
CA ASP A 84 -6.07 -21.32 -7.25
C ASP A 84 -5.27 -21.21 -5.95
N LEU A 85 -5.44 -20.09 -5.25
CA LEU A 85 -4.78 -19.82 -3.98
C LEU A 85 -5.85 -19.74 -2.89
N SER A 86 -5.64 -20.55 -1.85
CA SER A 86 -6.50 -20.59 -0.68
C SER A 86 -5.64 -20.71 0.58
N GLY A 87 -6.26 -20.62 1.75
CA GLY A 87 -5.55 -20.84 3.00
C GLY A 87 -6.47 -21.01 4.20
N ASP A 88 -5.86 -21.38 5.32
CA ASP A 88 -6.51 -21.61 6.58
C ASP A 88 -5.78 -20.83 7.68
N ASN A 89 -6.48 -19.86 8.29
CA ASN A 89 -5.94 -19.01 9.34
C ASN A 89 -5.76 -19.75 10.67
N GLU A 90 -6.49 -20.82 10.91
CA GLU A 90 -6.39 -21.64 12.14
C GLU A 90 -5.20 -22.59 12.04
N LYS A 91 -5.01 -23.22 10.87
CA LYS A 91 -3.85 -24.08 10.61
C LYS A 91 -2.58 -23.32 10.30
N LYS A 92 -2.70 -22.04 9.93
CA LYS A 92 -1.62 -21.20 9.40
C LYS A 92 -0.98 -21.85 8.18
N GLU A 93 -1.79 -22.16 7.17
CA GLU A 93 -1.33 -22.84 5.96
C GLU A 93 -1.93 -22.19 4.71
N PHE A 94 -1.10 -22.02 3.69
CA PHE A 94 -1.52 -21.76 2.31
C PHE A 94 -1.67 -23.08 1.56
N LEU A 95 -2.69 -23.14 0.71
CA LEU A 95 -2.91 -24.22 -0.24
C LEU A 95 -3.03 -23.63 -1.63
N ILE A 96 -2.03 -23.91 -2.44
CA ILE A 96 -1.88 -23.39 -3.80
C ILE A 96 -2.00 -24.56 -4.76
N ARG A 97 -2.91 -24.44 -5.72
CA ARG A 97 -3.13 -25.41 -6.80
C ARG A 97 -2.80 -24.74 -8.12
N ILE A 98 -1.96 -25.39 -8.90
CA ILE A 98 -1.49 -24.88 -10.20
C ILE A 98 -1.76 -25.95 -11.24
N GLU A 99 -2.43 -25.59 -12.33
CA GLU A 99 -2.50 -26.42 -13.54
C GLU A 99 -1.57 -25.86 -14.61
N ILE A 100 -0.66 -26.68 -15.12
CA ILE A 100 0.28 -26.31 -16.18
C ILE A 100 0.12 -27.15 -17.44
N MET A 101 0.55 -26.59 -18.57
CA MET A 101 0.66 -27.29 -19.84
C MET A 101 1.65 -28.47 -19.77
N GLU A 102 1.53 -29.38 -20.73
CA GLU A 102 2.51 -30.47 -20.90
C GLU A 102 3.88 -29.93 -21.34
N ASN A 103 4.95 -30.67 -21.03
CA ASN A 103 6.32 -30.37 -21.47
C ASN A 103 6.88 -28.99 -21.04
N VAL A 104 6.37 -28.41 -19.95
CA VAL A 104 6.99 -27.24 -19.30
C VAL A 104 8.34 -27.66 -18.70
N SER A 105 9.39 -26.86 -18.92
CA SER A 105 10.72 -27.14 -18.38
C SER A 105 10.77 -26.86 -16.87
N GLU A 106 11.65 -27.56 -16.16
CA GLU A 106 11.77 -27.36 -14.70
C GLU A 106 12.27 -25.96 -14.36
N GLU A 107 13.13 -25.37 -15.21
CA GLU A 107 13.64 -24.01 -15.03
C GLU A 107 12.52 -22.96 -15.17
N ALA A 108 11.62 -23.12 -16.14
CA ALA A 108 10.48 -22.24 -16.31
C ALA A 108 9.49 -22.36 -15.14
N LEU A 109 9.29 -23.59 -14.64
CA LEU A 109 8.46 -23.84 -13.47
C LEU A 109 9.06 -23.22 -12.19
N ASP A 110 10.37 -23.37 -11.98
CA ASP A 110 11.06 -22.81 -10.81
C ASP A 110 11.09 -21.28 -10.82
N LEU A 111 11.18 -20.66 -12.00
CA LEU A 111 11.03 -19.21 -12.15
C LEU A 111 9.62 -18.76 -11.76
N PHE A 112 8.60 -19.42 -12.32
CA PHE A 112 7.20 -19.14 -11.99
C PHE A 112 6.90 -19.33 -10.50
N LEU A 113 7.36 -20.42 -9.89
CA LEU A 113 7.15 -20.68 -8.46
C LEU A 113 7.85 -19.63 -7.59
N SER A 114 9.02 -19.16 -7.99
CA SER A 114 9.73 -18.07 -7.32
C SER A 114 8.91 -16.78 -7.34
N GLU A 115 8.46 -16.35 -8.52
CA GLU A 115 7.67 -15.12 -8.67
C GLU A 115 6.31 -15.23 -7.98
N LEU A 116 5.65 -16.38 -8.07
CA LEU A 116 4.41 -16.67 -7.35
C LEU A 116 4.59 -16.53 -5.84
N MET A 117 5.65 -17.09 -5.25
CA MET A 117 5.88 -16.96 -3.80
C MET A 117 6.20 -15.53 -3.40
N LYS A 118 6.93 -14.76 -4.21
CA LYS A 118 7.14 -13.33 -3.98
C LYS A 118 5.83 -12.55 -4.05
N ALA A 119 4.98 -12.83 -5.03
CA ALA A 119 3.67 -12.19 -5.16
C ALA A 119 2.80 -12.46 -3.91
N VAL A 120 2.77 -13.70 -3.42
CA VAL A 120 2.07 -14.08 -2.18
C VAL A 120 2.64 -13.34 -0.97
N GLY A 121 3.97 -13.29 -0.84
CA GLY A 121 4.64 -12.54 0.22
C GLY A 121 4.29 -11.05 0.22
N ASN A 122 4.26 -10.44 -0.97
CA ASN A 122 3.86 -9.04 -1.15
C ASN A 122 2.38 -8.78 -0.83
N ALA A 123 1.48 -9.65 -1.30
CA ALA A 123 0.05 -9.54 -1.00
C ALA A 123 -0.22 -9.66 0.52
N ALA A 124 0.42 -10.62 1.19
CA ALA A 124 0.33 -10.77 2.64
C ALA A 124 0.87 -9.54 3.39
N ARG A 125 1.99 -8.96 2.92
CA ARG A 125 2.55 -7.71 3.48
C ARG A 125 1.63 -6.52 3.29
N THR A 126 0.93 -6.43 2.16
CA THR A 126 -0.05 -5.36 1.91
C THR A 126 -1.20 -5.39 2.91
N GLN A 127 -1.62 -6.59 3.31
CA GLN A 127 -2.63 -6.75 4.36
C GLN A 127 -2.08 -6.47 5.77
N ASP A 128 -0.87 -6.91 6.07
CA ASP A 128 -0.20 -6.65 7.35
C ASP A 128 1.28 -6.29 7.18
N PHE A 129 1.58 -5.01 7.40
CA PHE A 129 2.92 -4.43 7.27
C PHE A 129 3.97 -5.00 8.23
N ARG A 130 3.58 -5.84 9.20
CA ARG A 130 4.52 -6.53 10.09
C ARG A 130 5.30 -7.63 9.38
N TYR A 131 4.83 -8.11 8.23
CA TYR A 131 5.60 -9.04 7.41
C TYR A 131 6.71 -8.32 6.66
N SER A 132 7.89 -8.92 6.60
CA SER A 132 8.98 -8.43 5.77
C SER A 132 8.65 -8.59 4.29
N GLU A 133 9.16 -7.67 3.48
CA GLU A 133 9.05 -7.70 2.03
C GLU A 133 9.87 -8.85 1.44
N PRO A 134 9.39 -9.55 0.41
CA PRO A 134 10.21 -10.45 -0.40
C PRO A 134 11.38 -9.71 -1.06
N ASP A 135 12.51 -10.39 -1.13
CA ASP A 135 13.71 -9.93 -1.83
C ASP A 135 14.36 -11.11 -2.57
N ASN A 136 15.65 -10.99 -2.89
CA ASN A 136 16.38 -12.04 -3.59
C ASN A 136 16.86 -13.17 -2.67
N GLU A 137 16.74 -13.01 -1.35
CA GLU A 137 17.16 -13.97 -0.33
C GLU A 137 15.96 -14.65 0.36
N ASN A 138 14.80 -13.99 0.45
CA ASN A 138 13.61 -14.47 1.13
C ASN A 138 12.32 -14.14 0.35
N PHE A 139 11.34 -15.05 0.40
CA PHE A 139 9.99 -14.85 -0.17
C PHE A 139 9.07 -13.97 0.70
N GLY A 140 9.56 -13.46 1.83
CA GLY A 140 8.86 -12.54 2.72
C GLY A 140 8.46 -13.19 4.04
N GLY A 141 8.17 -12.36 5.04
CA GLY A 141 8.02 -12.79 6.44
C GLY A 141 6.75 -13.58 6.74
N VAL A 142 5.83 -13.71 5.77
CA VAL A 142 4.59 -14.47 5.95
C VAL A 142 4.88 -15.97 6.12
N PHE A 143 5.88 -16.48 5.40
CA PHE A 143 6.24 -17.90 5.39
C PHE A 143 6.99 -18.36 6.65
N GLU A 144 7.41 -17.43 7.51
CA GLU A 144 7.90 -17.77 8.86
C GLU A 144 6.75 -18.21 9.78
N LYS A 145 5.52 -17.80 9.48
CA LYS A 145 4.34 -18.08 10.30
C LYS A 145 3.34 -19.02 9.63
N TYR A 146 3.31 -19.03 8.30
CA TYR A 146 2.40 -19.85 7.51
C TYR A 146 3.19 -20.91 6.74
N GLY A 147 2.76 -22.16 6.82
CA GLY A 147 3.20 -23.22 5.93
C GLY A 147 2.60 -23.06 4.53
N VAL A 148 3.17 -23.72 3.54
CA VAL A 148 2.70 -23.70 2.16
C VAL A 148 2.66 -25.11 1.60
N ARG A 149 1.51 -25.45 1.01
CA ARG A 149 1.33 -26.68 0.25
C ARG A 149 1.00 -26.32 -1.19
N ILE A 150 1.87 -26.70 -2.12
CA ILE A 150 1.73 -26.45 -3.55
C ILE A 150 1.44 -27.78 -4.24
N VAL A 151 0.32 -27.84 -4.96
CA VAL A 151 -0.08 -29.00 -5.77
C VAL A 151 -0.03 -28.59 -7.23
N ILE A 152 0.89 -29.18 -7.98
CA ILE A 152 1.14 -28.88 -9.39
C ILE A 152 0.60 -30.03 -10.22
N ARG A 153 -0.42 -29.74 -11.02
CA ARG A 153 -1.01 -30.67 -11.98
C ARG A 153 -0.48 -30.36 -13.35
N GLN A 154 0.24 -31.32 -13.93
CA GLN A 154 0.68 -31.23 -15.32
C GLN A 154 -0.18 -32.14 -16.17
N SER A 155 -0.74 -31.57 -17.24
CA SER A 155 -1.52 -32.35 -18.23
C SER A 155 -0.69 -33.52 -18.75
N GLY A 156 -1.15 -34.75 -18.53
CA GLY A 156 -0.47 -35.97 -19.00
C GLY A 156 0.60 -36.56 -18.07
N SER A 157 0.84 -35.96 -16.89
CA SER A 157 1.80 -36.44 -15.89
C SER A 157 1.15 -36.67 -14.53
N ALA A 158 1.86 -37.30 -13.59
CA ALA A 158 1.43 -37.40 -12.20
C ALA A 158 1.55 -36.04 -11.48
N ASP A 159 0.61 -35.78 -10.56
CA ASP A 159 0.61 -34.58 -9.71
C ASP A 159 1.90 -34.51 -8.89
N ARG A 160 2.54 -33.33 -8.87
CA ARG A 160 3.69 -33.03 -8.01
C ARG A 160 3.21 -32.23 -6.82
N GLU A 161 3.74 -32.53 -5.64
CA GLU A 161 3.36 -31.86 -4.41
C GLU A 161 4.62 -31.36 -3.68
N ILE A 162 4.59 -30.09 -3.28
CA ILE A 162 5.63 -29.45 -2.49
C ILE A 162 4.98 -28.99 -1.19
N GLU A 163 5.47 -29.50 -0.07
CA GLU A 163 5.05 -29.08 1.27
C GLU A 163 6.23 -28.41 1.96
N VAL A 164 6.03 -27.17 2.41
CA VAL A 164 7.01 -26.38 3.15
C VAL A 164 6.36 -25.94 4.44
N LYS A 165 6.94 -26.31 5.59
CA LYS A 165 6.39 -25.87 6.87
C LYS A 165 6.78 -24.42 7.16
N ALA A 166 6.05 -23.79 8.07
CA ALA A 166 6.36 -22.44 8.51
C ALA A 166 7.83 -22.36 9.00
N GLY A 167 8.59 -21.42 8.42
CA GLY A 167 10.01 -21.19 8.71
C GLY A 167 11.00 -22.13 8.01
N GLU A 168 10.53 -23.08 7.18
CA GLU A 168 11.40 -23.90 6.36
C GLU A 168 11.74 -23.21 5.02
N SER A 169 12.85 -23.62 4.41
CA SER A 169 13.26 -23.11 3.10
C SER A 169 12.54 -23.83 1.98
N PHE A 170 12.13 -23.07 0.95
CA PHE A 170 11.56 -23.63 -0.27
C PHE A 170 12.62 -24.41 -1.08
N PRO A 171 12.21 -25.41 -1.86
CA PRO A 171 13.14 -26.19 -2.71
C PRO A 171 13.60 -25.42 -3.97
N PHE A 172 13.15 -24.19 -4.16
CA PHE A 172 13.52 -23.30 -5.26
C PHE A 172 13.99 -21.94 -4.72
N SER A 173 14.72 -21.19 -5.54
CA SER A 173 15.43 -19.98 -5.12
C SER A 173 14.59 -18.71 -5.31
N PRO A 174 14.61 -17.77 -4.34
CA PRO A 174 14.04 -16.43 -4.53
C PRO A 174 14.85 -15.57 -5.50
N SER A 175 16.05 -15.97 -5.90
CA SER A 175 16.87 -15.24 -6.89
C SER A 175 16.67 -15.69 -8.34
N ASN A 176 15.73 -16.59 -8.61
CA ASN A 176 15.44 -17.06 -9.99
C ASN A 176 15.02 -15.91 -10.91
#